data_AF-A0A3D3E6I2-F1
#
_entry.id   AF-A0A3D3E6I2-F1
#
_cell.length_a   1.000
_cell.length_b   1.000
_cell.length_c   1.000
_cell.angle_alpha   90.00
_cell.angle_beta   90.00
_cell.angle_gamma   90.00
#
_symmetry.space_group_name_H-M   'P 1'
#
loop_
_entity.id
_entity.type
_entity.pdbx_description
1 polymer ?
#
loop_
_entity_poly.entity_id
_entity_poly.type
_entity_poly.pdbx_seq_one_letter_code
_entity_poly.pdbx_strand_id
1 'polypeptide(L)'
;MEIQQYMQTLGQQARQASRAMARATTGIKNQALLNIAEQIEASREALKEANAKDMARGEKNGLDAALLDRLELTDGRIDTMLEGLKQVAGLADPVGGITDLNYRPSGIQVGKMRVPLGVIGIIYESRPNVTIEAASLCLKSGNATILRGGSEAIDSNQALALCISKGLEEAGLPAEAVQVIETTDRAAVGELITMPEYVDVIVPRGGKGLIERISRDAKVTVIK
;
A
#
# COMPACT_ATOMS: atom_id res chain seq x y z
N MET A 1 22.78 -10.65 2.69
CA MET A 1 22.09 -11.91 3.06
C MET A 1 20.83 -11.61 3.86
N GLU A 2 20.89 -10.81 4.93
CA GLU A 2 19.71 -10.38 5.70
C GLU A 2 18.60 -9.74 4.87
N ILE A 3 18.92 -8.73 4.04
CA ILE A 3 17.88 -8.00 3.29
C ILE A 3 17.15 -8.85 2.25
N GLN A 4 17.87 -9.75 1.58
CA GLN A 4 17.29 -10.62 0.57
C GLN A 4 16.32 -11.62 1.20
N GLN A 5 16.71 -12.24 2.32
CA GLN A 5 15.86 -13.18 3.05
C GLN A 5 14.62 -12.48 3.61
N TYR A 6 14.78 -11.27 4.17
CA TYR A 6 13.68 -10.44 4.63
C TYR A 6 12.69 -10.15 3.50
N MET A 7 13.18 -9.67 2.36
CA MET A 7 12.35 -9.33 1.21
C MET A 7 11.65 -10.55 0.59
N GLN A 8 12.29 -11.72 0.58
CA GLN A 8 11.64 -12.97 0.15
C GLN A 8 10.51 -13.37 1.09
N THR A 9 10.72 -13.29 2.39
CA THR A 9 9.69 -13.59 3.41
C THR A 9 8.48 -12.67 3.23
N LEU A 10 8.73 -11.37 3.07
CA LEU A 10 7.73 -10.34 2.83
C LEU A 10 6.91 -10.65 1.55
N GLY A 11 7.60 -11.03 0.46
CA GLY A 11 6.97 -11.44 -0.80
C GLY A 11 6.08 -12.69 -0.66
N GLN A 12 6.55 -13.72 0.04
CA GLN A 12 5.79 -14.95 0.30
C GLN A 12 4.53 -14.67 1.11
N GLN A 13 4.66 -13.87 2.17
CA GLN A 13 3.55 -13.43 3.02
C GLN A 13 2.51 -12.63 2.22
N ALA A 14 2.96 -11.68 1.38
CA ALA A 14 2.06 -10.90 0.53
C ALA A 14 1.31 -11.81 -0.47
N ARG A 15 2.00 -12.80 -1.03
CA ARG A 15 1.42 -13.77 -1.97
C ARG A 15 0.41 -14.70 -1.30
N GLN A 16 0.62 -15.05 -0.04
CA GLN A 16 -0.36 -15.79 0.75
C GLN A 16 -1.58 -14.93 1.07
N ALA A 17 -1.36 -13.70 1.53
CA ALA A 17 -2.43 -12.77 1.89
C ALA A 17 -3.29 -12.37 0.69
N SER A 18 -2.71 -12.21 -0.52
CA SER A 18 -3.45 -11.86 -1.73
C SER A 18 -4.56 -12.87 -2.07
N ARG A 19 -4.35 -14.15 -1.74
CA ARG A 19 -5.38 -15.19 -1.92
C ARG A 19 -6.57 -15.00 -0.99
N ALA A 20 -6.34 -14.53 0.23
CA ALA A 20 -7.41 -14.18 1.16
C ALA A 20 -8.12 -12.89 0.70
N MET A 21 -7.36 -11.88 0.30
CA MET A 21 -7.90 -10.62 -0.21
C MET A 21 -8.78 -10.79 -1.46
N ALA A 22 -8.37 -11.65 -2.39
CA ALA A 22 -9.16 -11.94 -3.60
C ALA A 22 -10.51 -12.63 -3.31
N ARG A 23 -10.66 -13.28 -2.14
CA ARG A 23 -11.90 -13.91 -1.70
C ARG A 23 -12.71 -13.03 -0.73
N ALA A 24 -12.13 -11.95 -0.24
CA ALA A 24 -12.79 -11.07 0.71
C ALA A 24 -14.00 -10.40 0.08
N THR A 25 -15.13 -10.43 0.77
CA THR A 25 -16.36 -9.78 0.31
C THR A 25 -16.21 -8.27 0.37
N THR A 26 -17.03 -7.55 -0.39
CA THR A 26 -17.10 -6.08 -0.33
C THR A 26 -17.31 -5.58 1.09
N GLY A 27 -18.17 -6.25 1.87
CA GLY A 27 -18.45 -5.88 3.26
C GLY A 27 -17.20 -5.96 4.14
N ILE A 28 -16.44 -7.05 4.05
CA ILE A 28 -15.20 -7.23 4.83
C ILE A 28 -14.15 -6.20 4.42
N LYS A 29 -13.95 -5.98 3.12
CA LYS A 29 -12.99 -4.98 2.62
C LYS A 29 -13.36 -3.57 3.08
N ASN A 30 -14.64 -3.21 3.03
CA ASN A 30 -15.12 -1.92 3.51
C ASN A 30 -14.97 -1.78 5.02
N GLN A 31 -15.30 -2.82 5.78
CA GLN A 31 -15.13 -2.82 7.24
C GLN A 31 -13.67 -2.60 7.62
N ALA A 32 -12.73 -3.28 6.94
CA ALA A 32 -11.31 -3.06 7.17
C ALA A 32 -10.91 -1.59 6.97
N LEU A 33 -11.35 -0.94 5.88
CA LEU A 33 -11.05 0.47 5.64
C LEU A 33 -11.61 1.40 6.73
N LEU A 34 -12.81 1.11 7.24
CA LEU A 34 -13.43 1.88 8.31
C LEU A 34 -12.72 1.65 9.66
N ASN A 35 -12.37 0.40 9.98
CA ASN A 35 -11.58 0.08 11.17
C ASN A 35 -10.21 0.78 11.13
N ILE A 36 -9.52 0.77 9.98
CA ILE A 36 -8.26 1.52 9.82
C ILE A 36 -8.46 3.01 10.12
N ALA A 37 -9.57 3.60 9.67
CA ALA A 37 -9.88 4.99 9.98
C ALA A 37 -10.08 5.22 11.49
N GLU A 38 -10.78 4.32 12.18
CA GLU A 38 -10.94 4.38 13.63
C GLU A 38 -9.60 4.23 14.36
N GLN A 39 -8.71 3.34 13.91
CA GLN A 39 -7.37 3.17 14.47
C GLN A 39 -6.49 4.41 14.30
N ILE A 40 -6.56 5.07 13.13
CA ILE A 40 -5.84 6.32 12.87
C ILE A 40 -6.38 7.46 13.75
N GLU A 41 -7.70 7.58 13.87
CA GLU A 41 -8.35 8.58 14.72
C GLU A 41 -7.92 8.42 16.19
N ALA A 42 -7.94 7.19 16.71
CA ALA A 42 -7.51 6.89 18.07
C ALA A 42 -6.00 7.09 18.28
N SER A 43 -5.20 7.04 17.21
CA SER A 43 -3.73 7.12 17.26
C SER A 43 -3.16 8.48 16.85
N ARG A 44 -4.00 9.54 16.74
CA ARG A 44 -3.57 10.89 16.30
C ARG A 44 -2.31 11.40 16.99
N GLU A 45 -2.27 11.35 18.31
CA GLU A 45 -1.12 11.85 19.07
C GLU A 45 0.13 11.01 18.81
N ALA A 46 0.00 9.68 18.80
CA ALA A 46 1.12 8.78 18.48
C ALA A 46 1.66 9.00 17.06
N LEU A 47 0.79 9.29 16.09
CA LEU A 47 1.16 9.61 14.71
C LEU A 47 1.92 10.93 14.62
N LYS A 48 1.47 11.96 15.34
CA LYS A 48 2.17 13.26 15.42
C LYS A 48 3.51 13.15 16.12
N GLU A 49 3.60 12.37 17.20
CA GLU A 49 4.86 12.09 17.90
C GLU A 49 5.87 11.35 17.00
N ALA A 50 5.41 10.36 16.23
CA ALA A 50 6.24 9.67 15.25
C ALA A 50 6.72 10.63 14.15
N ASN A 51 5.81 11.47 13.63
CA ASN A 51 6.15 12.46 12.61
C ASN A 51 7.13 13.53 13.11
N ALA A 52 7.03 13.97 14.36
CA ALA A 52 7.96 14.93 14.93
C ALA A 52 9.41 14.40 14.91
N LYS A 53 9.62 13.08 15.11
CA LYS A 53 10.93 12.44 14.98
C LYS A 53 11.42 12.46 13.54
N ASP A 54 10.54 12.16 12.59
CA ASP A 54 10.83 12.23 11.15
C ASP A 54 11.21 13.65 10.73
N MET A 55 10.46 14.66 11.17
CA MET A 55 10.72 16.08 10.89
C MET A 55 12.07 16.53 11.44
N ALA A 56 12.36 16.24 12.70
CA ALA A 56 13.66 16.57 13.32
C ALA A 56 14.83 15.89 12.61
N ARG A 57 14.66 14.62 12.20
CA ARG A 57 15.68 13.90 11.40
C ARG A 57 15.82 14.53 10.01
N GLY A 58 14.72 14.95 9.40
CA GLY A 58 14.71 15.59 8.10
C GLY A 58 15.45 16.93 8.09
N GLU A 59 15.17 17.79 9.06
CA GLU A 59 15.87 19.06 9.27
C GLU A 59 17.37 18.85 9.47
N LYS A 60 17.74 17.91 10.35
CA LYS A 60 19.15 17.57 10.62
C LYS A 60 19.88 17.08 9.37
N ASN A 61 19.19 16.38 8.48
CA ASN A 61 19.74 15.85 7.24
C ASN A 61 19.69 16.87 6.08
N GLY A 62 19.21 18.09 6.33
CA GLY A 62 19.17 19.16 5.32
C GLY A 62 18.12 18.96 4.25
N LEU A 63 16.98 18.32 4.56
CA LEU A 63 15.82 18.29 3.67
C LEU A 63 15.35 19.73 3.37
N ASP A 64 15.03 20.01 2.11
CA ASP A 64 14.51 21.31 1.73
C ASP A 64 13.10 21.54 2.31
N ALA A 65 12.68 22.82 2.35
CA ALA A 65 11.39 23.21 2.91
C ALA A 65 10.19 22.55 2.22
N ALA A 66 10.29 22.24 0.92
CA ALA A 66 9.19 21.62 0.19
C ALA A 66 9.07 20.11 0.51
N LEU A 67 10.18 19.44 0.81
CA LEU A 67 10.18 18.05 1.28
C LEU A 67 9.78 17.94 2.74
N LEU A 68 10.21 18.87 3.60
CA LEU A 68 9.73 18.96 4.98
C LEU A 68 8.23 19.22 5.03
N ASP A 69 7.73 20.16 4.23
CA ASP A 69 6.28 20.37 4.09
C ASP A 69 5.60 19.06 3.70
N ARG A 70 6.06 18.32 2.69
CA ARG A 70 5.43 17.03 2.31
C ARG A 70 5.51 15.95 3.39
N LEU A 71 6.53 15.97 4.23
CA LEU A 71 6.75 15.01 5.29
C LEU A 71 5.82 15.22 6.49
N GLU A 72 5.44 16.48 6.76
CA GLU A 72 4.68 16.87 7.93
C GLU A 72 3.30 16.18 8.02
N LEU A 73 2.90 15.74 9.21
CA LEU A 73 1.56 15.23 9.51
C LEU A 73 0.83 16.20 10.45
N THR A 74 0.08 17.13 9.85
CA THR A 74 -0.83 18.02 10.58
C THR A 74 -2.19 17.35 10.81
N ASP A 75 -2.98 17.88 11.75
CA ASP A 75 -4.33 17.37 12.00
C ASP A 75 -5.19 17.37 10.71
N GLY A 76 -5.10 18.43 9.88
CA GLY A 76 -5.82 18.48 8.60
C GLY A 76 -5.38 17.42 7.58
N ARG A 77 -4.10 17.00 7.62
CA ARG A 77 -3.62 15.88 6.77
C ARG A 77 -4.13 14.54 7.29
N ILE A 78 -4.22 14.38 8.61
CA ILE A 78 -4.85 13.21 9.20
C ILE A 78 -6.34 13.17 8.83
N ASP A 79 -7.05 14.29 8.92
CA ASP A 79 -8.46 14.38 8.53
C ASP A 79 -8.66 13.98 7.06
N THR A 80 -7.76 14.43 6.18
CA THR A 80 -7.76 14.05 4.76
C THR A 80 -7.57 12.55 4.56
N MET A 81 -6.67 11.91 5.32
CA MET A 81 -6.48 10.45 5.27
C MET A 81 -7.74 9.70 5.70
N LEU A 82 -8.39 10.16 6.78
CA LEU A 82 -9.62 9.56 7.31
C LEU A 82 -10.79 9.71 6.34
N GLU A 83 -10.92 10.89 5.71
CA GLU A 83 -11.91 11.11 4.66
C GLU A 83 -11.65 10.21 3.46
N GLY A 84 -10.40 10.11 3.00
CA GLY A 84 -10.00 9.24 1.91
C GLY A 84 -10.39 7.78 2.14
N LEU A 85 -10.17 7.25 3.34
CA LEU A 85 -10.59 5.89 3.71
C LEU A 85 -12.11 5.70 3.60
N LYS A 86 -12.89 6.65 4.11
CA LYS A 86 -14.36 6.63 4.02
C LYS A 86 -14.85 6.73 2.58
N GLN A 87 -14.24 7.59 1.77
CA GLN A 87 -14.56 7.72 0.35
C GLN A 87 -14.29 6.42 -0.41
N VAL A 88 -13.11 5.80 -0.20
CA VAL A 88 -12.74 4.53 -0.85
C VAL A 88 -13.65 3.38 -0.41
N ALA A 89 -14.04 3.33 0.87
CA ALA A 89 -15.02 2.37 1.35
C ALA A 89 -16.37 2.51 0.61
N GLY A 90 -16.78 3.75 0.31
CA GLY A 90 -18.01 4.07 -0.44
C GLY A 90 -17.97 3.77 -1.94
N LEU A 91 -16.81 3.51 -2.54
CA LEU A 91 -16.71 3.18 -3.97
C LEU A 91 -17.37 1.82 -4.29
N ALA A 92 -17.83 1.65 -5.53
CA ALA A 92 -18.26 0.34 -6.02
C ALA A 92 -17.09 -0.66 -5.98
N ASP A 93 -17.36 -1.90 -5.57
CA ASP A 93 -16.36 -2.95 -5.60
C ASP A 93 -16.08 -3.38 -7.05
N PRO A 94 -14.84 -3.24 -7.55
CA PRO A 94 -14.55 -3.65 -8.92
C PRO A 94 -14.45 -5.17 -9.07
N VAL A 95 -14.22 -5.93 -7.99
CA VAL A 95 -13.89 -7.36 -8.03
C VAL A 95 -15.14 -8.21 -8.28
N GLY A 96 -15.03 -9.18 -9.18
CA GLY A 96 -16.09 -10.13 -9.50
C GLY A 96 -17.09 -9.63 -10.56
N GLY A 97 -16.98 -8.39 -11.03
CA GLY A 97 -17.83 -7.86 -12.10
C GLY A 97 -17.64 -8.64 -13.41
N ILE A 98 -18.74 -9.11 -14.00
CA ILE A 98 -18.75 -9.86 -15.28
C ILE A 98 -19.24 -8.95 -16.41
N THR A 99 -18.50 -8.92 -17.52
CA THR A 99 -18.88 -8.25 -18.77
C THR A 99 -18.80 -9.21 -19.96
N ASP A 100 -19.38 -8.80 -21.09
CA ASP A 100 -19.31 -9.53 -22.37
C ASP A 100 -19.85 -10.97 -22.33
N LEU A 101 -20.78 -11.30 -21.42
CA LEU A 101 -21.31 -12.66 -21.28
C LEU A 101 -22.26 -13.03 -22.43
N ASN A 102 -21.82 -13.90 -23.33
CA ASN A 102 -22.56 -14.28 -24.54
C ASN A 102 -22.53 -15.79 -24.80
N TYR A 103 -23.60 -16.31 -25.37
CA TYR A 103 -23.66 -17.70 -25.86
C TYR A 103 -22.87 -17.87 -27.15
N ARG A 104 -22.26 -19.05 -27.32
CA ARG A 104 -21.59 -19.48 -28.56
C ARG A 104 -22.40 -20.58 -29.26
N PRO A 105 -22.19 -20.79 -30.58
CA PRO A 105 -22.88 -21.86 -31.31
C PRO A 105 -22.68 -23.26 -30.72
N SER A 106 -21.61 -23.49 -29.94
CA SER A 106 -21.37 -24.73 -29.22
C SER A 106 -22.25 -24.92 -27.96
N GLY A 107 -23.02 -23.91 -27.54
CA GLY A 107 -23.87 -23.95 -26.34
C GLY A 107 -23.21 -23.41 -25.06
N ILE A 108 -21.89 -23.13 -25.07
CA ILE A 108 -21.19 -22.54 -23.92
C ILE A 108 -21.48 -21.04 -23.80
N GLN A 109 -21.42 -20.51 -22.58
CA GLN A 109 -21.35 -19.06 -22.31
C GLN A 109 -19.90 -18.63 -22.10
N VAL A 110 -19.53 -17.51 -22.69
CA VAL A 110 -18.19 -16.91 -22.54
C VAL A 110 -18.37 -15.47 -22.12
N GLY A 111 -17.62 -15.03 -21.11
CA GLY A 111 -17.57 -13.65 -20.63
C GLY A 111 -16.22 -13.35 -19.99
N LYS A 112 -16.07 -12.13 -19.48
CA LYS A 112 -14.86 -11.68 -18.77
C LYS A 112 -15.22 -11.30 -17.35
N MET A 113 -14.49 -11.82 -16.37
CA MET A 113 -14.63 -11.45 -14.97
C MET A 113 -13.45 -10.58 -14.55
N ARG A 114 -13.71 -9.48 -13.86
CA ARG A 114 -12.66 -8.65 -13.26
C ARG A 114 -12.17 -9.31 -11.97
N VAL A 115 -10.86 -9.53 -11.88
CA VAL A 115 -10.18 -10.10 -10.70
C VAL A 115 -9.06 -9.16 -10.27
N PRO A 116 -8.60 -9.23 -9.00
CA PRO A 116 -7.42 -8.49 -8.55
C PRO A 116 -6.18 -8.92 -9.33
N LEU A 117 -5.17 -8.05 -9.37
CA LEU A 117 -3.87 -8.39 -9.96
C LEU A 117 -3.13 -9.41 -9.08
N GLY A 118 -3.21 -9.24 -7.75
CA GLY A 118 -2.55 -10.09 -6.77
C GLY A 118 -1.83 -9.23 -5.74
N VAL A 119 -0.55 -8.98 -5.96
CA VAL A 119 0.33 -8.20 -5.08
C VAL A 119 0.84 -6.96 -5.81
N ILE A 120 0.61 -5.80 -5.20
CA ILE A 120 1.04 -4.50 -5.70
C ILE A 120 2.19 -3.98 -4.82
N GLY A 121 3.35 -3.69 -5.42
CA GLY A 121 4.43 -3.00 -4.74
C GLY A 121 4.36 -1.50 -5.01
N ILE A 122 4.38 -0.66 -3.98
CA ILE A 122 4.26 0.79 -4.12
C ILE A 122 5.48 1.44 -3.50
N ILE A 123 6.19 2.21 -4.31
CA ILE A 123 7.42 2.88 -3.90
C ILE A 123 7.20 4.38 -3.98
N TYR A 124 7.25 5.05 -2.83
CA TYR A 124 6.98 6.48 -2.73
C TYR A 124 8.04 7.24 -1.91
N GLU A 125 8.01 8.56 -2.02
CA GLU A 125 8.96 9.50 -1.38
C GLU A 125 8.41 10.01 -0.02
N SER A 126 8.86 11.19 0.41
CA SER A 126 8.62 11.85 1.71
C SER A 126 7.15 12.27 1.94
N ARG A 127 6.20 11.33 1.85
CA ARG A 127 4.75 11.59 1.94
C ARG A 127 4.06 10.49 2.73
N PRO A 128 3.97 10.61 4.07
CA PRO A 128 3.38 9.56 4.89
C PRO A 128 1.91 9.27 4.56
N ASN A 129 1.15 10.28 4.08
CA ASN A 129 -0.23 10.11 3.64
C ASN A 129 -0.41 9.11 2.50
N VAL A 130 0.61 8.96 1.64
CA VAL A 130 0.57 7.98 0.53
C VAL A 130 0.47 6.56 1.06
N THR A 131 0.96 6.26 2.26
CA THR A 131 0.80 4.96 2.92
C THR A 131 -0.68 4.55 2.97
N ILE A 132 -1.54 5.46 3.42
CA ILE A 132 -2.98 5.20 3.58
C ILE A 132 -3.71 5.26 2.25
N GLU A 133 -3.46 6.28 1.43
CA GLU A 133 -4.08 6.41 0.10
C GLU A 133 -3.83 5.16 -0.75
N ALA A 134 -2.58 4.71 -0.79
CA ALA A 134 -2.16 3.59 -1.61
C ALA A 134 -2.68 2.25 -1.07
N ALA A 135 -2.59 2.02 0.25
CA ALA A 135 -3.15 0.83 0.90
C ALA A 135 -4.66 0.74 0.68
N SER A 136 -5.40 1.83 0.86
CA SER A 136 -6.86 1.84 0.79
C SER A 136 -7.39 1.38 -0.58
N LEU A 137 -6.80 1.88 -1.67
CA LEU A 137 -7.16 1.51 -3.03
C LEU A 137 -6.82 0.05 -3.34
N CYS A 138 -5.67 -0.43 -2.86
CA CYS A 138 -5.27 -1.82 -3.06
C CYS A 138 -6.17 -2.79 -2.30
N LEU A 139 -6.47 -2.48 -1.04
CA LEU A 139 -7.41 -3.24 -0.22
C LEU A 139 -8.79 -3.29 -0.88
N LYS A 140 -9.34 -2.14 -1.30
CA LYS A 140 -10.65 -2.07 -1.97
C LYS A 140 -10.71 -2.93 -3.23
N SER A 141 -9.63 -2.91 -4.02
CA SER A 141 -9.50 -3.69 -5.25
C SER A 141 -9.08 -5.16 -5.03
N GLY A 142 -9.01 -5.62 -3.78
CA GLY A 142 -8.75 -7.02 -3.43
C GLY A 142 -7.30 -7.47 -3.62
N ASN A 143 -6.35 -6.52 -3.63
CA ASN A 143 -4.93 -6.81 -3.75
C ASN A 143 -4.25 -6.80 -2.38
N ALA A 144 -3.20 -7.60 -2.21
CA ALA A 144 -2.22 -7.39 -1.16
C ALA A 144 -1.22 -6.30 -1.59
N THR A 145 -0.54 -5.67 -0.64
CA THR A 145 0.32 -4.52 -0.93
C THR A 145 1.60 -4.54 -0.12
N ILE A 146 2.70 -4.23 -0.80
CA ILE A 146 4.01 -3.99 -0.19
C ILE A 146 4.35 -2.51 -0.39
N LEU A 147 4.48 -1.78 0.69
CA LEU A 147 4.71 -0.34 0.71
C LEU A 147 6.16 -0.06 1.10
N ARG A 148 6.85 0.68 0.24
CA ARG A 148 8.17 1.25 0.53
C ARG A 148 8.05 2.77 0.46
N GLY A 149 8.08 3.42 1.61
CA GLY A 149 8.16 4.86 1.72
C GLY A 149 9.59 5.40 1.72
N GLY A 150 9.71 6.73 1.73
CA GLY A 150 10.98 7.41 1.92
C GLY A 150 11.62 7.08 3.28
N SER A 151 12.95 7.02 3.32
CA SER A 151 13.73 6.75 4.55
C SER A 151 13.52 7.83 5.63
N GLU A 152 13.19 9.03 5.20
CA GLU A 152 12.91 10.20 6.00
C GLU A 152 11.59 10.08 6.78
N ALA A 153 10.63 9.30 6.28
CA ALA A 153 9.28 9.11 6.83
C ALA A 153 9.12 7.77 7.59
N ILE A 154 10.22 7.14 8.02
CA ILE A 154 10.17 5.76 8.52
C ILE A 154 9.30 5.63 9.78
N ASP A 155 9.37 6.56 10.74
CA ASP A 155 8.63 6.45 11.99
C ASP A 155 7.12 6.68 11.73
N SER A 156 6.76 7.68 10.93
CA SER A 156 5.37 7.91 10.52
C SER A 156 4.79 6.73 9.73
N ASN A 157 5.54 6.18 8.78
CA ASN A 157 5.06 5.05 7.98
C ASN A 157 4.83 3.79 8.83
N GLN A 158 5.70 3.53 9.81
CA GLN A 158 5.54 2.40 10.73
C GLN A 158 4.38 2.60 11.70
N ALA A 159 4.16 3.82 12.21
CA ALA A 159 3.00 4.13 13.03
C ALA A 159 1.68 3.96 12.24
N LEU A 160 1.65 4.36 10.97
CA LEU A 160 0.51 4.10 10.07
C LEU A 160 0.36 2.60 9.77
N ALA A 161 1.46 1.87 9.56
CA ALA A 161 1.44 0.42 9.34
C ALA A 161 0.75 -0.32 10.48
N LEU A 162 1.03 0.08 11.72
CA LEU A 162 0.40 -0.51 12.91
C LEU A 162 -1.12 -0.27 12.93
N CYS A 163 -1.57 0.94 12.57
CA CYS A 163 -2.99 1.25 12.46
C CYS A 163 -3.66 0.39 11.37
N ILE A 164 -2.98 0.20 10.24
CA ILE A 164 -3.46 -0.67 9.14
C ILE A 164 -3.59 -2.11 9.62
N SER A 165 -2.54 -2.67 10.24
CA SER A 165 -2.53 -4.05 10.74
C SER A 165 -3.71 -4.32 11.68
N LYS A 166 -3.92 -3.45 12.67
CA LYS A 166 -5.03 -3.56 13.61
C LYS A 166 -6.39 -3.52 12.92
N GLY A 167 -6.58 -2.58 11.99
CA GLY A 167 -7.85 -2.47 11.26
C GLY A 167 -8.15 -3.68 10.37
N LEU A 168 -7.11 -4.30 9.79
CA LEU A 168 -7.24 -5.55 9.03
C LEU A 168 -7.62 -6.72 9.94
N GLU A 169 -6.93 -6.87 11.07
CA GLU A 169 -7.18 -7.94 12.04
C GLU A 169 -8.61 -7.86 12.61
N GLU A 170 -9.09 -6.67 12.95
CA GLU A 170 -10.46 -6.43 13.41
C GLU A 170 -11.52 -6.81 12.37
N ALA A 171 -11.19 -6.73 11.08
CA ALA A 171 -12.07 -7.16 9.99
C ALA A 171 -11.90 -8.65 9.62
N GLY A 172 -11.01 -9.38 10.30
CA GLY A 172 -10.69 -10.78 10.02
C GLY A 172 -9.87 -10.99 8.75
N LEU A 173 -9.14 -9.96 8.29
CA LEU A 173 -8.20 -10.04 7.19
C LEU A 173 -6.77 -10.28 7.70
N PRO A 174 -5.88 -10.91 6.89
CA PRO A 174 -4.48 -11.07 7.28
C PRO A 174 -3.78 -9.73 7.43
N ALA A 175 -2.99 -9.55 8.49
CA ALA A 175 -2.15 -8.37 8.68
C ALA A 175 -1.20 -8.17 7.49
N GLU A 176 -0.70 -9.27 6.91
CA GLU A 176 0.21 -9.28 5.77
C GLU A 176 -0.43 -8.82 4.45
N ALA A 177 -1.74 -8.52 4.44
CA ALA A 177 -2.40 -7.93 3.29
C ALA A 177 -1.84 -6.54 2.97
N VAL A 178 -1.33 -5.81 3.96
CA VAL A 178 -0.57 -4.58 3.75
C VAL A 178 0.69 -4.63 4.61
N GLN A 179 1.85 -4.65 3.95
CA GLN A 179 3.14 -4.68 4.61
C GLN A 179 3.91 -3.41 4.29
N VAL A 180 4.47 -2.76 5.31
CA VAL A 180 5.37 -1.60 5.15
C VAL A 180 6.79 -2.05 5.45
N ILE A 181 7.70 -1.83 4.50
CA ILE A 181 9.11 -2.18 4.68
C ILE A 181 9.70 -1.40 5.86
N GLU A 182 10.30 -2.13 6.80
CA GLU A 182 10.79 -1.60 8.09
C GLU A 182 12.24 -1.09 8.01
N THR A 183 12.95 -1.41 6.93
CA THR A 183 14.34 -0.99 6.73
C THR A 183 14.46 0.27 5.86
N THR A 184 15.45 1.10 6.15
CA THR A 184 15.84 2.23 5.31
C THR A 184 16.85 1.86 4.22
N ASP A 185 17.31 0.59 4.19
CA ASP A 185 18.27 0.11 3.20
C ASP A 185 17.70 0.21 1.77
N ARG A 186 18.44 0.90 0.91
CA ARG A 186 18.08 1.11 -0.50
C ARG A 186 18.08 -0.20 -1.29
N ALA A 187 18.76 -1.25 -0.82
CA ALA A 187 18.74 -2.57 -1.44
C ALA A 187 17.32 -3.17 -1.47
N ALA A 188 16.47 -2.86 -0.49
CA ALA A 188 15.08 -3.32 -0.44
C ALA A 188 14.27 -2.92 -1.70
N VAL A 189 14.54 -1.73 -2.25
CA VAL A 189 13.91 -1.27 -3.50
C VAL A 189 14.33 -2.14 -4.68
N GLY A 190 15.63 -2.49 -4.75
CA GLY A 190 16.16 -3.34 -5.81
C GLY A 190 15.56 -4.75 -5.77
N GLU A 191 15.45 -5.34 -4.58
CA GLU A 191 14.78 -6.63 -4.40
C GLU A 191 13.29 -6.54 -4.78
N LEU A 192 12.57 -5.52 -4.30
CA LEU A 192 11.13 -5.36 -4.54
C LEU A 192 10.78 -5.28 -6.04
N ILE A 193 11.57 -4.55 -6.82
CA ILE A 193 11.33 -4.40 -8.26
C ILE A 193 11.82 -5.60 -9.09
N THR A 194 12.51 -6.57 -8.47
CA THR A 194 13.10 -7.74 -9.16
C THR A 194 12.55 -9.09 -8.67
N MET A 195 11.42 -9.10 -7.96
CA MET A 195 10.75 -10.30 -7.44
C MET A 195 9.41 -10.65 -8.14
N PRO A 196 9.40 -10.93 -9.46
CA PRO A 196 8.17 -11.19 -10.22
C PRO A 196 7.42 -12.46 -9.79
N GLU A 197 8.03 -13.34 -8.99
CA GLU A 197 7.31 -14.50 -8.44
C GLU A 197 6.28 -14.09 -7.36
N TYR A 198 6.54 -12.98 -6.66
CA TYR A 198 5.71 -12.50 -5.54
C TYR A 198 4.92 -11.25 -5.89
N VAL A 199 5.48 -10.33 -6.67
CA VAL A 199 4.89 -9.02 -6.97
C VAL A 199 4.47 -8.95 -8.44
N ASP A 200 3.21 -8.63 -8.68
CA ASP A 200 2.64 -8.64 -10.03
C ASP A 200 2.82 -7.27 -10.73
N VAL A 201 2.83 -6.19 -9.95
CA VAL A 201 3.01 -4.82 -10.47
C VAL A 201 3.68 -3.88 -9.47
N ILE A 202 4.47 -2.94 -9.99
CA ILE A 202 5.06 -1.83 -9.24
C ILE A 202 4.40 -0.51 -9.63
N VAL A 203 4.08 0.31 -8.62
CA VAL A 203 3.55 1.67 -8.77
C VAL A 203 4.53 2.66 -8.10
N PRO A 204 5.40 3.33 -8.87
CA PRO A 204 6.27 4.37 -8.34
C PRO A 204 5.51 5.70 -8.19
N ARG A 205 5.65 6.37 -7.05
CA ARG A 205 5.04 7.68 -6.76
C ARG A 205 6.08 8.64 -6.21
N GLY A 206 6.71 9.40 -7.08
CA GLY A 206 7.76 10.35 -6.70
C GLY A 206 8.27 11.17 -7.88
N GLY A 207 9.46 11.75 -7.72
CA GLY A 207 10.12 12.51 -8.77
C GLY A 207 10.48 11.68 -10.01
N LYS A 208 10.75 12.38 -11.13
CA LYS A 208 11.13 11.75 -12.41
C LYS A 208 12.29 10.77 -12.26
N GLY A 209 13.30 11.12 -11.46
CA GLY A 209 14.48 10.27 -11.25
C GLY A 209 14.15 8.93 -10.58
N LEU A 210 13.19 8.90 -9.64
CA LEU A 210 12.74 7.65 -9.02
C LEU A 210 12.03 6.77 -10.05
N ILE A 211 11.12 7.36 -10.82
CA ILE A 211 10.31 6.66 -11.84
C ILE A 211 11.23 6.10 -12.94
N GLU A 212 12.21 6.88 -13.40
CA GLU A 212 13.18 6.46 -14.42
C GLU A 212 14.06 5.32 -13.92
N ARG A 213 14.58 5.42 -12.68
CA ARG A 213 15.39 4.36 -12.07
C ARG A 213 14.61 3.05 -11.96
N ILE A 214 13.39 3.09 -11.40
CA ILE A 214 12.55 1.91 -11.26
C ILE A 214 12.22 1.33 -12.64
N SER A 215 11.85 2.16 -13.60
CA SER A 215 11.49 1.70 -14.95
C SER A 215 12.64 1.03 -15.68
N ARG A 216 13.89 1.43 -15.42
CA ARG A 216 15.08 0.85 -16.05
C ARG A 216 15.49 -0.47 -15.42
N ASP A 217 15.38 -0.58 -14.10
CA ASP A 217 15.98 -1.69 -13.34
C ASP A 217 14.95 -2.79 -12.97
N ALA A 218 13.64 -2.52 -13.10
CA ALA A 218 12.58 -3.45 -12.72
C ALA A 218 12.47 -4.67 -13.66
N LYS A 219 12.25 -5.85 -13.06
CA LYS A 219 11.80 -7.07 -13.75
C LYS A 219 10.29 -7.30 -13.57
N VAL A 220 9.68 -6.64 -12.59
CA VAL A 220 8.24 -6.59 -12.37
C VAL A 220 7.61 -5.55 -13.30
N THR A 221 6.38 -5.78 -13.75
CA THR A 221 5.63 -4.81 -14.58
C THR A 221 5.46 -3.48 -13.84
N VAL A 222 5.66 -2.35 -14.51
CA VAL A 222 5.55 -1.01 -13.91
C VAL A 222 4.36 -0.26 -14.52
N ILE A 223 3.46 0.26 -13.68
CA ILE A 223 2.43 1.22 -14.09
C ILE A 223 3.01 2.64 -13.96
N LYS A 224 3.02 3.37 -15.08
CA LYS A 224 3.56 4.74 -15.18
C LYS A 224 2.43 5.76 -15.17
#